data_AF-A0A962L7W6-F1
#
_entry.id   AF-A0A962L7W6-F1
#
_cell.length_a   1.000
_cell.length_b   1.000
_cell.length_c   1.000
_cell.angle_alpha   90.00
_cell.angle_beta   90.00
_cell.angle_gamma   90.00
#
_symmetry.space_group_name_H-M   'P 1'
#
loop_
_entity.id
_entity.type
_entity.pdbx_description
1 polymer ?
#
loop_
_entity_poly.entity_id
_entity_poly.type
_entity_poly.pdbx_seq_one_letter_code
_entity_poly.pdbx_strand_id
1 'polypeptide(L)'
;MATGAPPFYDNLNGITGEIVQQIIRLMPGLDETHRKILSFMALSGHTDGGRASIEEIAAYIGFKPAAIRNRLKVLVSAGVAQHHMVAFERCRRPVSLYRLVLPELSRLSEGGAVLAAPVAKIPVLPESHEIHSLSHELFSAVLREETPFFVDNLFCTVLFSALPVSRKLIYDPFRVVVDWYGQDVPVTLRPLAEKPVCKADDLRFYIGLITYLSELVQTEGVPHAVTDGGAWTIKVSDVLNLMGLSTSGGNTKTALASFERLASTSVELAALPPQVMERYSFERAEQSFQALGNFGIYQKTAKVNKAAFITFTLPPTINDSLIKYGRDFFKLSPNALRYNEAYFLRIHLWAKRRLGQNLNSKTIDHRRAWKEISPGISFKEHIKRFNDVVVNFFDYVDDLRVEKVITQVQSNMLAIVQPTGVQGNHQVVNATINVFGYILRITDTHVHITRDIADPYVGIGKSSPVLLSHTGRDTALVVAE
;
A
#
# COMPACT_ATOMS: atom_id res chain seq x y z
N MET A 1 39.43 -2.00 -22.41
CA MET A 1 39.77 -1.33 -21.13
C MET A 1 39.61 -2.36 -20.02
N ALA A 2 40.63 -2.58 -19.20
CA ALA A 2 40.63 -3.64 -18.19
C ALA A 2 39.56 -3.36 -17.11
N THR A 3 38.49 -4.16 -17.09
CA THR A 3 37.50 -4.18 -16.03
C THR A 3 38.15 -4.77 -14.79
N GLY A 4 38.70 -3.91 -13.92
CA GLY A 4 39.10 -4.31 -12.58
C GLY A 4 37.87 -4.84 -11.83
N ALA A 5 38.04 -5.90 -11.03
CA ALA A 5 36.94 -6.46 -10.25
C ALA A 5 36.27 -5.41 -9.36
N PRO A 6 34.93 -5.48 -9.21
CA PRO A 6 34.17 -4.49 -8.45
C PRO A 6 34.60 -4.52 -6.97
N PRO A 7 34.48 -3.40 -6.24
CA PRO A 7 34.65 -3.41 -4.79
C PRO A 7 33.62 -4.32 -4.12
N PHE A 8 33.97 -4.84 -2.95
CA PHE A 8 33.13 -5.77 -2.20
C PHE A 8 32.77 -5.23 -0.83
N TYR A 9 31.75 -5.81 -0.22
CA TYR A 9 31.40 -5.60 1.18
C TYR A 9 31.14 -6.93 1.90
N ASP A 10 31.26 -6.93 3.23
CA ASP A 10 30.89 -8.06 4.08
C ASP A 10 30.40 -7.60 5.47
N ASN A 11 29.85 -8.55 6.22
CA ASN A 11 29.43 -8.38 7.62
C ASN A 11 30.00 -9.52 8.49
N LEU A 12 31.31 -9.80 8.35
CA LEU A 12 31.98 -10.87 9.11
C LEU A 12 31.83 -10.71 10.63
N ASN A 13 31.65 -9.47 11.10
CA ASN A 13 31.49 -9.17 12.52
C ASN A 13 30.06 -9.40 13.04
N GLY A 14 29.15 -9.90 12.21
CA GLY A 14 27.78 -10.24 12.63
C GLY A 14 26.99 -9.03 13.14
N ILE A 15 27.24 -7.84 12.59
CA ILE A 15 26.55 -6.61 13.00
C ILE A 15 25.08 -6.74 12.61
N THR A 16 24.20 -6.86 13.60
CA THR A 16 22.76 -7.04 13.38
C THR A 16 22.07 -5.72 12.99
N GLY A 17 20.87 -5.82 12.42
CA GLY A 17 20.05 -4.63 12.13
C GLY A 17 19.77 -3.78 13.37
N GLU A 18 19.62 -4.39 14.54
CA GLU A 18 19.44 -3.68 15.81
C GLU A 18 20.66 -2.84 16.18
N ILE A 19 21.88 -3.40 16.02
CA ILE A 19 23.13 -2.67 16.26
C ILE A 19 23.28 -1.52 15.26
N VAL A 20 22.91 -1.73 13.99
CA VAL A 20 22.88 -0.64 13.00
C VAL A 20 21.94 0.49 13.41
N GLN A 21 20.76 0.18 13.94
CA GLN A 21 19.83 1.22 14.43
C GLN A 21 20.41 1.99 15.62
N GLN A 22 21.17 1.32 16.50
CA GLN A 22 21.87 2.00 17.59
C GLN A 22 22.97 2.93 17.04
N ILE A 23 23.75 2.49 16.07
CA ILE A 23 24.77 3.33 15.40
C ILE A 23 24.13 4.55 14.72
N ILE A 24 23.01 4.36 14.00
CA ILE A 24 22.28 5.45 13.34
C ILE A 24 21.77 6.47 14.36
N ARG A 25 21.26 6.02 15.52
CA ARG A 25 20.81 6.91 16.60
C ARG A 25 21.95 7.72 17.20
N LEU A 26 23.14 7.13 17.30
CA LEU A 26 24.34 7.78 17.83
C LEU A 26 25.04 8.69 16.80
N MET A 27 24.64 8.63 15.53
CA MET A 27 25.22 9.42 14.43
C MET A 27 24.14 10.16 13.62
N PRO A 28 23.49 11.19 14.19
CA PRO A 28 22.39 11.90 13.53
C PRO A 28 22.79 12.56 12.20
N GLY A 29 24.09 12.87 12.02
CA GLY A 29 24.66 13.44 10.78
C GLY A 29 24.74 12.47 9.59
N LEU A 30 24.41 11.19 9.76
CA LEU A 30 24.29 10.26 8.62
C LEU A 30 23.05 10.60 7.80
N ASP A 31 23.25 10.93 6.53
CA ASP A 31 22.16 11.07 5.58
C ASP A 31 21.43 9.74 5.32
N GLU A 32 20.25 9.82 4.71
CA GLU A 32 19.40 8.66 4.42
C GLU A 32 20.09 7.60 3.55
N THR A 33 21.04 8.00 2.70
CA THR A 33 21.77 7.07 1.84
C THR A 33 22.77 6.26 2.65
N HIS A 34 23.49 6.89 3.58
CA HIS A 34 24.40 6.18 4.48
C HIS A 34 23.64 5.20 5.38
N ARG A 35 22.45 5.57 5.87
CA ARG A 35 21.58 4.69 6.68
C ARG A 35 21.15 3.44 5.90
N LYS A 36 20.77 3.62 4.63
CA LYS A 36 20.42 2.52 3.72
C LYS A 36 21.60 1.61 3.41
N ILE A 37 22.79 2.17 3.19
CA ILE A 37 24.02 1.38 2.98
C ILE A 37 24.31 0.51 4.21
N LEU A 38 24.27 1.08 5.42
CA LEU A 38 24.53 0.34 6.66
C LEU A 38 23.51 -0.77 6.89
N SER A 39 22.22 -0.44 6.71
CA SER A 39 21.13 -1.41 6.90
C SER A 39 21.23 -2.55 5.90
N PHE A 40 21.54 -2.24 4.64
CA PHE A 40 21.72 -3.25 3.61
C PHE A 40 22.93 -4.15 3.91
N MET A 41 24.10 -3.58 4.21
CA MET A 41 25.29 -4.36 4.54
C MET A 41 25.07 -5.29 5.75
N ALA A 42 24.29 -4.87 6.74
CA ALA A 42 23.98 -5.70 7.92
C ALA A 42 23.03 -6.87 7.59
N LEU A 43 22.09 -6.65 6.66
CA LEU A 43 21.08 -7.65 6.28
C LEU A 43 21.55 -8.64 5.21
N SER A 44 22.44 -8.19 4.31
CA SER A 44 22.88 -8.98 3.15
C SER A 44 24.36 -9.32 3.16
N GLY A 45 25.16 -8.74 4.07
CA GLY A 45 26.57 -9.07 4.20
C GLY A 45 26.75 -10.47 4.76
N HIS A 46 27.58 -11.28 4.11
CA HIS A 46 27.88 -12.62 4.61
C HIS A 46 28.59 -12.55 5.98
N THR A 47 28.11 -13.37 6.91
CA THR A 47 28.65 -13.53 8.27
C THR A 47 29.76 -14.56 8.34
N ASP A 48 29.86 -15.44 7.33
CA ASP A 48 30.76 -16.60 7.33
C ASP A 48 32.03 -16.37 6.48
N GLY A 49 32.35 -15.10 6.20
CA GLY A 49 33.52 -14.72 5.40
C GLY A 49 33.32 -14.69 3.89
N GLY A 50 32.08 -14.93 3.42
CA GLY A 50 31.66 -14.59 2.05
C GLY A 50 31.71 -13.09 1.78
N ARG A 51 31.66 -12.67 0.51
CA ARG A 51 31.80 -11.24 0.12
C ARG A 51 30.87 -10.93 -1.03
N ALA A 52 30.08 -9.85 -0.92
CA ALA A 52 29.08 -9.43 -1.90
C ALA A 52 29.52 -8.14 -2.63
N SER A 53 29.05 -7.95 -3.87
CA SER A 53 29.51 -6.83 -4.71
C SER A 53 28.84 -5.52 -4.29
N ILE A 54 29.58 -4.40 -4.27
CA ILE A 54 28.94 -3.08 -4.03
C ILE A 54 27.94 -2.71 -5.13
N GLU A 55 27.95 -3.41 -6.26
CA GLU A 55 26.95 -3.26 -7.31
C GLU A 55 25.56 -3.68 -6.82
N GLU A 56 25.47 -4.61 -5.88
CA GLU A 56 24.22 -5.03 -5.24
C GLU A 56 23.64 -3.90 -4.38
N ILE A 57 24.51 -3.23 -3.60
CA ILE A 57 24.14 -2.01 -2.85
C ILE A 57 23.68 -0.91 -3.82
N ALA A 58 24.42 -0.73 -4.92
CA ALA A 58 24.14 0.29 -5.92
C ALA A 58 22.77 0.05 -6.58
N ALA A 59 22.47 -1.20 -6.93
CA ALA A 59 21.17 -1.61 -7.48
C ALA A 59 20.04 -1.44 -6.47
N TYR A 60 20.27 -1.82 -5.20
CA TYR A 60 19.27 -1.69 -4.14
C TYR A 60 18.90 -0.24 -3.81
N ILE A 61 19.89 0.65 -3.78
CA ILE A 61 19.69 2.07 -3.40
C ILE A 61 19.36 2.95 -4.62
N GLY A 62 19.62 2.48 -5.85
CA GLY A 62 19.39 3.24 -7.08
C GLY A 62 20.50 4.27 -7.39
N PHE A 63 21.75 3.98 -6.99
CA PHE A 63 22.91 4.84 -7.25
C PHE A 63 23.92 4.16 -8.17
N LYS A 64 24.84 4.94 -8.75
CA LYS A 64 26.00 4.37 -9.46
C LYS A 64 26.99 3.75 -8.46
N PRO A 65 27.68 2.63 -8.77
CA PRO A 65 28.66 2.01 -7.87
C PRO A 65 29.77 2.97 -7.38
N ALA A 66 30.18 3.94 -8.21
CA ALA A 66 31.14 4.97 -7.81
C ALA A 66 30.60 5.88 -6.68
N ALA A 67 29.31 6.18 -6.69
CA ALA A 67 28.65 7.01 -5.67
C ALA A 67 28.46 6.24 -4.35
N ILE A 68 28.25 4.93 -4.41
CA ILE A 68 28.25 4.04 -3.24
C ILE A 68 29.67 3.96 -2.65
N ARG A 69 30.70 3.78 -3.50
CA ARG A 69 32.09 3.75 -3.07
C ARG A 69 32.50 5.00 -2.29
N ASN A 70 32.12 6.19 -2.77
CA ASN A 70 32.44 7.44 -2.08
C ASN A 70 31.75 7.54 -0.71
N ARG A 71 30.51 7.07 -0.58
CA ARG A 71 29.78 7.04 0.69
C ARG A 71 30.33 5.99 1.66
N LEU A 72 30.78 4.85 1.16
CA LEU A 72 31.48 3.85 1.97
C LEU A 72 32.79 4.41 2.54
N LYS A 73 33.53 5.25 1.79
CA LYS A 73 34.70 5.95 2.34
C LYS A 73 34.33 6.88 3.50
N VAL A 74 33.19 7.57 3.41
CA VAL A 74 32.67 8.41 4.50
C VAL A 74 32.35 7.56 5.74
N LEU A 75 31.74 6.38 5.57
CA LEU A 75 31.50 5.43 6.66
C LEU A 75 32.79 4.88 7.27
N VAL A 76 33.84 4.73 6.46
CA VAL A 76 35.18 4.34 6.94
C VAL A 76 35.80 5.46 7.77
N SER A 77 35.74 6.71 7.30
CA SER A 77 36.18 7.88 8.07
C SER A 77 35.40 8.07 9.37
N ALA A 78 34.12 7.70 9.38
CA ALA A 78 33.26 7.70 10.56
C ALA A 78 33.50 6.51 11.52
N GLY A 79 34.38 5.57 11.17
CA GLY A 79 34.71 4.41 12.00
C GLY A 79 33.63 3.32 12.06
N VAL A 80 32.59 3.40 11.23
CA VAL A 80 31.49 2.42 11.15
C VAL A 80 31.78 1.30 10.16
N ALA A 81 32.77 1.51 9.28
CA ALA A 81 33.29 0.50 8.37
C ALA A 81 34.82 0.50 8.39
N GLN A 82 35.42 -0.63 8.03
CA GLN A 82 36.85 -0.74 7.74
C GLN A 82 37.07 -0.98 6.26
N HIS A 83 38.11 -0.35 5.71
CA HIS A 83 38.55 -0.60 4.35
C HIS A 83 39.77 -1.52 4.35
N HIS A 84 39.63 -2.66 3.67
CA HIS A 84 40.68 -3.67 3.48
C HIS A 84 41.04 -3.78 2.00
N MET A 85 42.29 -4.11 1.71
CA MET A 85 42.73 -4.51 0.38
C MET A 85 42.97 -6.01 0.40
N VAL A 86 42.15 -6.75 -0.35
CA VAL A 86 42.17 -8.22 -0.34
C VAL A 86 42.54 -8.76 -1.71
N ALA A 87 43.38 -9.80 -1.75
CA ALA A 87 43.56 -10.59 -2.97
C ALA A 87 42.29 -11.41 -3.23
N PHE A 88 41.86 -11.47 -4.49
CA PHE A 88 40.65 -12.18 -4.90
C PHE A 88 40.99 -13.20 -5.98
N GLU A 89 40.36 -14.38 -5.94
CA GLU A 89 40.58 -15.41 -6.96
C GLU A 89 40.27 -14.84 -8.35
N ARG A 90 41.15 -15.09 -9.31
CA ARG A 90 41.07 -14.57 -10.69
C ARG A 90 41.29 -13.05 -10.85
N CYS A 91 41.68 -12.33 -9.79
CA CYS A 91 42.08 -10.92 -9.86
C CYS A 91 43.59 -10.76 -9.72
N ARG A 92 44.23 -10.14 -10.72
CA ARG A 92 45.69 -9.89 -10.69
C ARG A 92 46.12 -8.80 -9.69
N ARG A 93 45.18 -7.99 -9.20
CA ARG A 93 45.45 -6.87 -8.28
C ARG A 93 44.55 -6.97 -7.03
N PRO A 94 45.03 -6.52 -5.86
CA PRO A 94 44.20 -6.42 -4.66
C PRO A 94 42.96 -5.55 -4.92
N VAL A 95 41.82 -5.97 -4.37
CA VAL A 95 40.50 -5.33 -4.53
C VAL A 95 40.05 -4.74 -3.19
N SER A 96 39.30 -3.64 -3.24
CA SER A 96 38.77 -2.99 -2.04
C SER A 96 37.60 -3.76 -1.44
N LEU A 97 37.69 -4.05 -0.14
CA LEU A 97 36.65 -4.66 0.68
C LEU A 97 36.25 -3.69 1.80
N TYR A 98 34.94 -3.45 1.95
CA TYR A 98 34.37 -2.64 3.02
C TYR A 98 33.65 -3.54 4.03
N ARG A 99 34.15 -3.59 5.26
CA ARG A 99 33.61 -4.43 6.33
C ARG A 99 32.88 -3.60 7.37
N LEU A 100 31.66 -3.98 7.73
CA LEU A 100 30.99 -3.36 8.88
C LEU A 100 31.72 -3.67 10.18
N VAL A 101 31.91 -2.66 11.02
CA VAL A 101 32.53 -2.81 12.34
C VAL A 101 31.71 -2.09 13.40
N LEU A 102 31.76 -2.58 14.63
CA LEU A 102 31.25 -1.84 15.76
C LEU A 102 32.20 -0.66 16.04
N PRO A 103 31.74 0.59 15.94
CA PRO A 103 32.59 1.75 16.17
C PRO A 103 32.94 1.88 17.66
N GLU A 104 34.16 2.31 17.97
CA GLU A 104 34.56 2.69 19.32
C GLU A 104 33.71 3.88 19.78
N LEU A 105 33.11 3.79 20.98
CA LEU A 105 32.18 4.81 21.51
C LEU A 105 32.80 6.22 21.54
N SER A 106 34.11 6.33 21.73
CA SER A 106 34.87 7.59 21.69
C SER A 106 34.94 8.24 20.30
N ARG A 107 34.84 7.46 19.22
CA ARG A 107 34.88 7.95 17.83
C ARG A 107 33.52 8.35 17.29
N LEU A 108 32.43 7.84 17.87
CA LEU A 108 31.04 8.19 17.47
C LEU A 108 30.70 9.65 17.79
N SER A 109 31.17 10.17 18.92
CA SER A 109 30.97 11.57 19.34
C SER A 109 31.74 12.58 18.47
N GLU A 110 32.91 12.19 17.96
CA GLU A 110 33.74 13.06 17.10
C GLU A 110 33.37 12.90 15.60
N GLY A 111 33.00 11.70 15.15
CA GLY A 111 32.60 11.41 13.76
C GLY A 111 31.32 12.12 13.33
N GLY A 112 30.42 12.44 14.28
CA GLY A 112 29.26 13.30 14.03
C GLY A 112 29.64 14.74 13.66
N ALA A 113 30.78 15.24 14.13
CA ALA A 113 31.28 16.58 13.83
C ALA A 113 32.07 16.65 12.50
N VAL A 114 32.77 15.57 12.11
CA VAL A 114 33.49 15.48 10.81
C VAL A 114 32.53 15.47 9.61
N LEU A 115 31.27 15.07 9.81
CA LEU A 115 30.20 15.11 8.80
C LEU A 115 29.55 16.50 8.65
N ALA A 116 29.88 17.47 9.50
CA ALA A 116 29.45 18.85 9.35
C ALA A 116 30.38 19.62 8.38
N ALA A 117 30.23 19.37 7.08
CA ALA A 117 30.75 20.30 6.07
C ALA A 117 29.94 21.62 6.11
N PRO A 118 30.57 22.77 5.78
CA PRO A 118 30.13 24.09 6.21
C PRO A 118 28.77 24.46 5.62
N VAL A 119 27.95 25.07 6.46
CA VAL A 119 26.65 25.67 6.14
C VAL A 119 26.80 26.60 4.94
N ALA A 120 26.52 26.11 3.75
CA ALA A 120 26.01 26.98 2.69
C ALA A 120 24.67 27.49 3.22
N LYS A 121 24.58 28.81 3.44
CA LYS A 121 23.33 29.49 3.81
C LYS A 121 22.22 29.01 2.87
N ILE A 122 21.35 28.16 3.38
CA ILE A 122 20.11 27.79 2.70
C ILE A 122 19.32 29.09 2.60
N PRO A 123 18.93 29.55 1.39
CA PRO A 123 18.04 30.68 1.28
C PRO A 123 16.74 30.30 1.96
N VAL A 124 16.29 31.12 2.91
CA VAL A 124 14.94 31.02 3.46
C VAL A 124 13.99 31.18 2.28
N LEU A 125 13.28 30.12 1.93
CA LEU A 125 12.21 30.18 0.95
C LEU A 125 11.09 31.07 1.51
N PRO A 126 10.62 32.10 0.76
CA PRO A 126 9.43 32.84 1.15
C PRO A 126 8.22 31.90 1.18
N GLU A 127 7.28 32.14 2.08
CA GLU A 127 6.03 31.38 2.32
C GLU A 127 5.03 31.35 1.14
N SER A 128 5.48 31.38 -0.12
CA SER A 128 4.62 31.45 -1.31
C SER A 128 4.92 30.44 -2.42
N HIS A 129 5.78 29.44 -2.19
CA HIS A 129 6.08 28.41 -3.19
C HIS A 129 6.11 26.98 -2.63
N GLU A 130 4.94 26.46 -2.22
CA GLU A 130 4.71 25.01 -2.06
C GLU A 130 3.48 24.51 -2.84
N ILE A 131 3.24 25.10 -4.01
CA ILE A 131 2.34 24.54 -5.00
C ILE A 131 3.19 24.36 -6.25
N HIS A 132 3.18 23.16 -6.85
CA HIS A 132 3.69 22.80 -8.18
C HIS A 132 4.98 21.95 -8.34
N SER A 133 5.84 21.73 -7.33
CA SER A 133 7.07 20.92 -7.56
C SER A 133 6.91 19.40 -7.36
N LEU A 134 5.96 18.95 -6.55
CA LEU A 134 5.74 17.53 -6.22
C LEU A 134 4.91 16.74 -7.24
N SER A 135 4.28 17.42 -8.20
CA SER A 135 3.67 16.77 -9.35
C SER A 135 4.77 16.19 -10.26
N HIS A 136 5.76 16.98 -10.66
CA HIS A 136 6.71 16.59 -11.70
C HIS A 136 7.45 15.25 -11.49
N GLU A 137 7.80 14.86 -10.26
CA GLU A 137 8.46 13.57 -9.99
C GLU A 137 7.53 12.36 -10.12
N LEU A 138 6.31 12.43 -9.55
CA LEU A 138 5.26 11.42 -9.77
C LEU A 138 4.92 11.33 -11.27
N PHE A 139 4.84 12.49 -11.94
CA PHE A 139 4.57 12.60 -13.37
C PHE A 139 5.70 12.02 -14.24
N SER A 140 6.97 12.18 -13.83
CA SER A 140 8.11 11.61 -14.56
C SER A 140 8.21 10.08 -14.44
N ALA A 141 7.67 9.49 -13.37
CA ALA A 141 7.50 8.04 -13.25
C ALA A 141 6.28 7.55 -14.07
N VAL A 142 5.21 8.35 -14.13
CA VAL A 142 3.99 8.08 -14.93
C VAL A 142 4.25 8.06 -16.44
N LEU A 143 5.20 8.88 -16.93
CA LEU A 143 5.56 8.99 -18.35
C LEU A 143 6.53 7.91 -18.86
N ARG A 144 7.12 7.08 -17.98
CA ARG A 144 8.30 6.25 -18.31
C ARG A 144 8.05 4.75 -18.52
N GLU A 145 6.83 4.24 -18.45
CA GLU A 145 6.58 2.81 -18.69
C GLU A 145 5.43 2.57 -19.70
N GLU A 146 5.70 1.70 -20.68
CA GLU A 146 4.73 1.05 -21.59
C GLU A 146 3.83 0.03 -20.86
N THR A 147 3.91 -0.05 -19.53
CA THR A 147 2.97 -0.81 -18.70
C THR A 147 1.77 0.10 -18.40
N PRO A 148 0.53 -0.31 -18.73
CA PRO A 148 -0.63 0.55 -18.49
C PRO A 148 -0.79 0.75 -16.98
N PHE A 149 -0.39 1.91 -16.44
CA PHE A 149 -0.29 2.14 -14.99
C PHE A 149 -1.55 1.68 -14.26
N PHE A 150 -1.36 0.63 -13.50
CA PHE A 150 -2.39 -0.29 -13.04
C PHE A 150 -2.98 0.07 -11.66
N VAL A 151 -2.38 1.06 -10.99
CA VAL A 151 -2.79 1.57 -9.66
C VAL A 151 -3.72 2.79 -9.78
N ASP A 152 -3.92 3.27 -11.00
CA ASP A 152 -4.64 4.49 -11.37
C ASP A 152 -6.05 4.22 -11.89
N ASN A 153 -6.62 3.06 -11.55
CA ASN A 153 -7.99 2.76 -11.93
C ASN A 153 -8.91 3.81 -11.28
N LEU A 154 -9.74 4.47 -12.09
CA LEU A 154 -10.81 5.39 -11.70
C LEU A 154 -11.52 4.95 -10.40
N PHE A 155 -11.68 3.64 -10.24
CA PHE A 155 -12.21 2.97 -9.06
C PHE A 155 -11.33 3.04 -7.80
N CYS A 156 -10.04 2.76 -7.93
CA CYS A 156 -9.06 2.84 -6.84
C CYS A 156 -8.75 4.27 -6.42
N THR A 157 -9.02 5.27 -7.25
CA THR A 157 -8.55 6.65 -7.04
C THR A 157 -9.67 7.63 -6.76
N VAL A 158 -10.82 7.47 -7.42
CA VAL A 158 -11.94 8.41 -7.36
C VAL A 158 -13.11 7.85 -6.57
N LEU A 159 -13.53 6.61 -6.85
CA LEU A 159 -14.73 6.02 -6.24
C LEU A 159 -14.62 6.03 -4.71
N PHE A 160 -13.59 5.41 -4.13
CA PHE A 160 -13.52 5.23 -2.67
C PHE A 160 -13.50 6.56 -1.89
N SER A 161 -12.84 7.59 -2.43
CA SER A 161 -12.79 8.94 -1.84
C SER A 161 -14.12 9.67 -1.98
N ALA A 162 -14.79 9.52 -3.13
CA ALA A 162 -16.04 10.21 -3.45
C ALA A 162 -17.25 9.70 -2.64
N LEU A 163 -17.23 8.46 -2.17
CA LEU A 163 -18.37 7.87 -1.47
C LEU A 163 -18.74 8.66 -0.19
N PRO A 164 -20.02 8.81 0.15
CA PRO A 164 -20.44 9.41 1.41
C PRO A 164 -20.08 8.50 2.61
N VAL A 165 -19.58 9.10 3.68
CA VAL A 165 -19.28 8.43 4.97
C VAL A 165 -20.49 8.45 5.93
N SER A 166 -21.66 8.84 5.42
CA SER A 166 -22.88 9.02 6.22
C SER A 166 -23.68 7.73 6.35
N ARG A 167 -24.25 7.50 7.55
CA ARG A 167 -25.25 6.44 7.75
C ARG A 167 -26.57 6.74 7.01
N LYS A 168 -26.86 8.01 6.70
CA LYS A 168 -28.11 8.40 6.01
C LYS A 168 -28.10 7.94 4.55
N LEU A 169 -29.21 7.39 4.08
CA LEU A 169 -29.41 7.07 2.67
C LEU A 169 -29.60 8.38 1.89
N ILE A 170 -29.00 8.47 0.71
CA ILE A 170 -29.04 9.67 -0.13
C ILE A 170 -29.67 9.25 -1.46
N TYR A 171 -30.81 9.86 -1.79
CA TYR A 171 -31.58 9.58 -3.01
C TYR A 171 -31.46 10.70 -4.05
N ASP A 172 -30.78 11.79 -3.68
CA ASP A 172 -30.47 12.91 -4.58
C ASP A 172 -29.03 12.80 -5.10
N PRO A 173 -28.68 13.46 -6.23
CA PRO A 173 -27.31 13.54 -6.70
C PRO A 173 -26.36 14.11 -5.62
N PHE A 174 -25.34 13.33 -5.26
CA PHE A 174 -24.33 13.73 -4.28
C PHE A 174 -23.08 14.25 -4.99
N ARG A 175 -22.68 15.49 -4.69
CA ARG A 175 -21.52 16.15 -5.32
C ARG A 175 -20.36 16.25 -4.34
N VAL A 176 -19.17 15.93 -4.82
CA VAL A 176 -17.93 16.00 -4.04
C VAL A 176 -16.76 16.33 -4.96
N VAL A 177 -15.75 17.01 -4.43
CA VAL A 177 -14.50 17.28 -5.14
C VAL A 177 -13.43 16.35 -4.60
N VAL A 178 -12.78 15.58 -5.46
CA VAL A 178 -11.75 14.62 -5.10
C VAL A 178 -10.41 15.08 -5.65
N ASP A 179 -9.35 14.99 -4.85
CA ASP A 179 -7.97 15.18 -5.32
C ASP A 179 -7.54 13.98 -6.18
N TRP A 180 -7.37 14.20 -7.47
CA TRP A 180 -6.78 13.27 -8.41
C TRP A 180 -5.50 13.84 -9.04
N TYR A 181 -4.35 13.28 -8.65
CA TYR A 181 -2.99 13.76 -9.00
C TYR A 181 -2.72 15.25 -8.69
N GLY A 182 -3.24 15.76 -7.58
CA GLY A 182 -3.09 17.15 -7.20
C GLY A 182 -4.01 18.10 -7.96
N GLN A 183 -5.02 17.57 -8.65
CA GLN A 183 -6.08 18.35 -9.30
C GLN A 183 -7.43 18.06 -8.66
N ASP A 184 -8.22 19.11 -8.50
CA ASP A 184 -9.57 19.03 -7.97
C ASP A 184 -10.52 18.54 -9.06
N VAL A 185 -11.01 17.31 -8.91
CA VAL A 185 -11.93 16.67 -9.86
C VAL A 185 -13.34 16.67 -9.26
N PRO A 186 -14.30 17.37 -9.88
CA PRO A 186 -15.69 17.34 -9.45
C PRO A 186 -16.36 16.02 -9.85
N VAL A 187 -16.82 15.29 -8.84
CA VAL A 187 -17.50 14.00 -8.96
C VAL A 187 -18.96 14.16 -8.52
N THR A 188 -19.88 13.63 -9.32
CA THR A 188 -21.29 13.52 -8.97
C THR A 188 -21.69 12.06 -8.92
N LEU A 189 -22.14 11.59 -7.76
CA LEU A 189 -22.78 10.29 -7.62
C LEU A 189 -24.27 10.46 -7.89
N ARG A 190 -24.77 9.85 -8.96
CA ARG A 190 -26.20 9.85 -9.28
C ARG A 190 -26.86 8.53 -8.91
N PRO A 191 -27.98 8.59 -8.18
CA PRO A 191 -28.82 7.42 -7.97
C PRO A 191 -29.54 7.06 -9.27
N LEU A 192 -29.68 5.76 -9.50
CA LEU A 192 -30.43 5.19 -10.61
C LEU A 192 -31.58 4.34 -10.07
N ALA A 193 -32.65 4.18 -10.86
CA ALA A 193 -33.78 3.31 -10.53
C ALA A 193 -34.39 3.56 -9.13
N GLU A 194 -34.45 4.83 -8.69
CA GLU A 194 -34.99 5.25 -7.39
C GLU A 194 -34.29 4.60 -6.17
N LYS A 195 -33.08 4.06 -6.36
CA LYS A 195 -32.26 3.49 -5.30
C LYS A 195 -31.29 4.54 -4.75
N PRO A 196 -30.93 4.47 -3.46
CA PRO A 196 -29.99 5.42 -2.88
C PRO A 196 -28.57 5.18 -3.41
N VAL A 197 -27.76 6.25 -3.46
CA VAL A 197 -26.34 6.14 -3.85
C VAL A 197 -25.56 5.25 -2.88
N CYS A 198 -24.54 4.59 -3.40
CA CYS A 198 -23.63 3.79 -2.61
C CYS A 198 -22.82 4.64 -1.63
N LYS A 199 -22.38 4.01 -0.53
CA LYS A 199 -21.70 4.63 0.61
C LYS A 199 -20.36 3.97 0.85
N ALA A 200 -19.56 4.59 1.72
CA ALA A 200 -18.29 4.04 2.19
C ALA A 200 -18.39 2.57 2.62
N ASP A 201 -19.45 2.22 3.35
CA ASP A 201 -19.69 0.87 3.87
C ASP A 201 -19.92 -0.17 2.77
N ASP A 202 -20.39 0.24 1.59
CA ASP A 202 -20.64 -0.66 0.47
C ASP A 202 -19.32 -1.12 -0.19
N LEU A 203 -18.26 -0.32 -0.05
CA LEU A 203 -16.95 -0.59 -0.62
C LEU A 203 -16.37 -1.92 -0.15
N ARG A 204 -16.64 -2.33 1.09
CA ARG A 204 -16.17 -3.62 1.62
C ARG A 204 -16.73 -4.80 0.83
N PHE A 205 -17.99 -4.73 0.41
CA PHE A 205 -18.63 -5.79 -0.35
C PHE A 205 -18.13 -5.79 -1.79
N TYR A 206 -17.87 -4.61 -2.35
CA TYR A 206 -17.22 -4.49 -3.65
C TYR A 206 -15.82 -5.11 -3.63
N ILE A 207 -14.95 -4.72 -2.68
CA ILE A 207 -13.59 -5.27 -2.59
C ILE A 207 -13.63 -6.77 -2.27
N GLY A 208 -14.52 -7.22 -1.39
CA GLY A 208 -14.72 -8.64 -1.11
C GLY A 208 -15.13 -9.42 -2.36
N LEU A 209 -16.04 -8.87 -3.17
CA LEU A 209 -16.41 -9.45 -4.46
C LEU A 209 -15.21 -9.53 -5.41
N ILE A 210 -14.47 -8.43 -5.61
CA ILE A 210 -13.31 -8.43 -6.52
C ILE A 210 -12.20 -9.38 -6.03
N THR A 211 -11.98 -9.47 -4.71
CA THR A 211 -11.02 -10.41 -4.12
C THR A 211 -11.43 -11.85 -4.43
N TYR A 212 -12.70 -12.19 -4.21
CA TYR A 212 -13.24 -13.51 -4.55
C TYR A 212 -13.12 -13.83 -6.04
N LEU A 213 -13.42 -12.88 -6.93
CA LEU A 213 -13.26 -13.08 -8.38
C LEU A 213 -11.80 -13.34 -8.76
N SER A 214 -10.85 -12.62 -8.15
CA SER A 214 -9.42 -12.85 -8.38
C SER A 214 -9.02 -14.26 -7.97
N GLU A 215 -9.46 -14.71 -6.79
CA GLU A 215 -9.21 -16.07 -6.30
C GLU A 215 -9.82 -17.12 -7.24
N LEU A 216 -11.09 -16.95 -7.63
CA LEU A 216 -11.78 -17.85 -8.55
C LEU A 216 -11.05 -18.01 -9.88
N VAL A 217 -10.59 -16.91 -10.48
CA VAL A 217 -9.82 -16.95 -11.73
C VAL A 217 -8.47 -17.65 -11.54
N GLN A 218 -7.82 -17.44 -10.39
CA GLN A 218 -6.53 -18.07 -10.07
C GLN A 218 -6.66 -19.59 -9.80
N THR A 219 -7.75 -20.03 -9.18
CA THR A 219 -7.93 -21.42 -8.74
C THR A 219 -8.69 -22.29 -9.75
N GLU A 220 -9.78 -21.77 -10.31
CA GLU A 220 -10.70 -22.51 -11.17
C GLU A 220 -10.63 -22.08 -12.64
N GLY A 221 -9.93 -20.97 -12.92
CA GLY A 221 -9.89 -20.36 -14.25
C GLY A 221 -11.09 -19.46 -14.53
N VAL A 222 -11.13 -18.89 -15.73
CA VAL A 222 -12.20 -17.95 -16.12
C VAL A 222 -13.46 -18.72 -16.52
N PRO A 223 -14.63 -18.46 -15.89
CA PRO A 223 -15.87 -19.13 -16.27
C PRO A 223 -16.26 -18.84 -17.72
N HIS A 224 -16.72 -19.85 -18.47
CA HIS A 224 -17.06 -19.69 -19.90
C HIS A 224 -18.09 -18.58 -20.16
N ALA A 225 -19.09 -18.42 -19.28
CA ALA A 225 -20.08 -17.35 -19.39
C ALA A 225 -19.46 -15.93 -19.36
N VAL A 226 -18.31 -15.76 -18.70
CA VAL A 226 -17.57 -14.50 -18.67
C VAL A 226 -16.79 -14.31 -19.97
N THR A 227 -16.22 -15.38 -20.52
CA THR A 227 -15.48 -15.36 -21.79
C THR A 227 -16.37 -15.00 -22.98
N ASP A 228 -17.59 -15.56 -23.02
CA ASP A 228 -18.51 -15.41 -24.15
C ASP A 228 -19.44 -14.19 -24.03
N GLY A 229 -19.85 -13.85 -22.80
CA GLY A 229 -20.88 -12.83 -22.53
C GLY A 229 -20.47 -11.70 -21.59
N GLY A 230 -19.26 -11.75 -21.01
CA GLY A 230 -18.76 -10.73 -20.07
C GLY A 230 -19.48 -10.68 -18.72
N ALA A 231 -20.39 -11.62 -18.44
CA ALA A 231 -21.25 -11.62 -17.27
C ALA A 231 -20.77 -12.62 -16.21
N TRP A 232 -20.58 -12.11 -14.99
CA TRP A 232 -20.26 -12.90 -13.81
C TRP A 232 -21.55 -13.38 -13.13
N THR A 233 -21.55 -14.60 -12.61
CA THR A 233 -22.64 -15.13 -11.77
C THR A 233 -22.05 -15.70 -10.49
N ILE A 234 -22.26 -15.03 -9.36
CA ILE A 234 -21.63 -15.37 -8.08
C ILE A 234 -22.67 -15.64 -7.01
N LYS A 235 -22.44 -16.65 -6.18
CA LYS A 235 -23.25 -16.93 -5.01
C LYS A 235 -22.83 -16.01 -3.86
N VAL A 236 -23.81 -15.32 -3.25
CA VAL A 236 -23.53 -14.29 -2.22
C VAL A 236 -22.86 -14.89 -0.98
N SER A 237 -23.15 -16.16 -0.65
CA SER A 237 -22.51 -16.85 0.47
C SER A 237 -21.00 -16.92 0.36
N ASP A 238 -20.47 -17.00 -0.87
CA ASP A 238 -19.06 -17.30 -1.08
C ASP A 238 -18.24 -16.03 -0.81
N VAL A 239 -18.76 -14.87 -1.21
CA VAL A 239 -18.23 -13.56 -0.82
C VAL A 239 -18.33 -13.34 0.70
N LEU A 240 -19.46 -13.69 1.32
CA LEU A 240 -19.62 -13.56 2.77
C LEU A 240 -18.62 -14.45 3.55
N ASN A 241 -18.41 -15.68 3.09
CA ASN A 241 -17.47 -16.61 3.68
C ASN A 241 -16.03 -16.08 3.60
N LEU A 242 -15.64 -15.50 2.46
CA LEU A 242 -14.33 -14.85 2.30
C LEU A 242 -14.15 -13.70 3.30
N MET A 243 -15.19 -12.91 3.52
CA MET A 243 -15.21 -11.82 4.50
C MET A 243 -15.33 -12.30 5.96
N GLY A 244 -15.41 -13.61 6.22
CA GLY A 244 -15.64 -14.18 7.55
C GLY A 244 -17.01 -13.86 8.15
N LEU A 245 -17.98 -13.48 7.33
CA LEU A 245 -19.34 -13.16 7.74
C LEU A 245 -20.23 -14.40 7.68
N SER A 246 -21.10 -14.58 8.68
CA SER A 246 -22.07 -15.68 8.65
C SER A 246 -23.02 -15.53 7.47
N THR A 247 -23.41 -16.66 6.85
CA THR A 247 -24.38 -16.71 5.75
C THR A 247 -25.83 -16.59 6.23
N SER A 248 -26.03 -15.93 7.38
CA SER A 248 -27.35 -15.68 7.94
C SER A 248 -28.18 -14.75 7.03
N GLY A 249 -29.51 -14.79 7.19
CA GLY A 249 -30.42 -13.96 6.39
C GLY A 249 -30.15 -12.45 6.52
N GLY A 250 -29.70 -12.00 7.70
CA GLY A 250 -29.34 -10.60 7.93
C GLY A 250 -28.15 -10.13 7.10
N ASN A 251 -27.02 -10.84 7.20
CA ASN A 251 -25.80 -10.51 6.43
C ASN A 251 -26.03 -10.63 4.93
N THR A 252 -26.76 -11.67 4.50
CA THR A 252 -27.12 -11.86 3.08
C THR A 252 -27.94 -10.67 2.57
N LYS A 253 -28.94 -10.21 3.35
CA LYS A 253 -29.76 -9.04 2.97
C LYS A 253 -28.92 -7.76 2.92
N THR A 254 -27.99 -7.57 3.85
CA THR A 254 -27.09 -6.41 3.85
C THR A 254 -26.14 -6.43 2.64
N ALA A 255 -25.57 -7.59 2.30
CA ALA A 255 -24.70 -7.73 1.13
C ALA A 255 -25.47 -7.44 -0.17
N LEU A 256 -26.65 -8.05 -0.35
CA LEU A 256 -27.52 -7.80 -1.51
C LEU A 256 -27.88 -6.33 -1.64
N ALA A 257 -28.28 -5.67 -0.55
CA ALA A 257 -28.60 -4.25 -0.56
C ALA A 257 -27.38 -3.38 -0.92
N SER A 258 -26.17 -3.81 -0.55
CA SER A 258 -24.93 -3.09 -0.88
C SER A 258 -24.56 -3.28 -2.36
N PHE A 259 -24.69 -4.50 -2.90
CA PHE A 259 -24.50 -4.75 -4.33
C PHE A 259 -25.52 -4.01 -5.19
N GLU A 260 -26.80 -3.98 -4.77
CA GLU A 260 -27.82 -3.17 -5.44
C GLU A 260 -27.44 -1.69 -5.47
N ARG A 261 -26.98 -1.11 -4.35
CA ARG A 261 -26.52 0.29 -4.31
C ARG A 261 -25.32 0.54 -5.21
N LEU A 262 -24.34 -0.37 -5.22
CA LEU A 262 -23.17 -0.28 -6.10
C LEU A 262 -23.55 -0.33 -7.58
N ALA A 263 -24.53 -1.15 -7.94
CA ALA A 263 -25.05 -1.24 -9.30
C ALA A 263 -25.91 -0.03 -9.69
N SER A 264 -26.70 0.49 -8.75
CA SER A 264 -27.63 1.61 -8.95
C SER A 264 -27.02 2.98 -8.69
N THR A 265 -25.69 3.09 -8.64
CA THR A 265 -24.98 4.38 -8.56
C THR A 265 -24.17 4.60 -9.82
N SER A 266 -24.48 5.67 -10.54
CA SER A 266 -23.62 6.19 -11.60
C SER A 266 -22.64 7.19 -11.00
N VAL A 267 -21.35 7.03 -11.30
CA VAL A 267 -20.32 7.98 -10.95
C VAL A 267 -20.00 8.82 -12.17
N GLU A 268 -20.29 10.10 -12.10
CA GLU A 268 -20.07 11.08 -13.16
C GLU A 268 -18.90 11.99 -12.81
N LEU A 269 -17.98 12.14 -13.77
CA LEU A 269 -16.86 13.06 -13.72
C LEU A 269 -17.15 14.15 -14.73
N ALA A 270 -17.27 15.40 -14.26
CA ALA A 270 -17.57 16.53 -15.15
C ALA A 270 -16.31 17.04 -15.88
N ALA A 271 -15.13 16.71 -15.35
CA ALA A 271 -13.86 16.99 -16.01
C ALA A 271 -12.83 15.96 -15.60
N LEU A 272 -12.04 15.48 -16.57
CA LEU A 272 -10.85 14.68 -16.32
C LEU A 272 -9.61 15.58 -16.35
N PRO A 273 -8.58 15.30 -15.51
CA PRO A 273 -7.31 15.98 -15.59
C PRO A 273 -6.74 15.96 -17.03
N PRO A 274 -6.19 17.07 -17.58
CA PRO A 274 -5.69 17.12 -18.96
C PRO A 274 -4.67 16.01 -19.29
N GLN A 275 -3.91 15.57 -18.30
CA GLN A 275 -2.91 14.52 -18.48
C GLN A 275 -3.54 13.13 -18.54
N VAL A 276 -4.68 12.92 -17.87
CA VAL A 276 -5.48 11.68 -18.02
C VAL A 276 -6.15 11.67 -19.39
N MET A 277 -6.67 12.83 -19.82
CA MET A 277 -7.24 13.02 -21.15
C MET A 277 -6.25 12.67 -22.26
N GLU A 278 -5.05 13.23 -22.20
CA GLU A 278 -3.98 13.01 -23.18
C GLU A 278 -3.50 11.54 -23.17
N ARG A 279 -3.23 10.98 -21.98
CA ARG A 279 -2.68 9.64 -21.84
C ARG A 279 -3.60 8.54 -22.38
N TYR A 280 -4.89 8.64 -22.10
CA TYR A 280 -5.88 7.65 -22.52
C TYR A 280 -6.57 8.03 -23.83
N SER A 281 -6.14 9.12 -24.48
CA SER A 281 -6.74 9.65 -25.71
C SER A 281 -8.25 9.84 -25.59
N PHE A 282 -8.71 10.34 -24.44
CA PHE A 282 -10.13 10.65 -24.26
C PHE A 282 -10.49 11.90 -25.08
N GLU A 283 -11.54 11.80 -25.90
CA GLU A 283 -12.03 12.92 -26.70
C GLU A 283 -12.86 13.92 -25.90
N ARG A 284 -13.46 13.49 -24.77
CA ARG A 284 -14.29 14.31 -23.90
C ARG A 284 -13.90 14.16 -22.44
N ALA A 285 -13.92 15.27 -21.72
CA ALA A 285 -13.59 15.35 -20.30
C ALA A 285 -14.65 14.73 -19.39
N GLU A 286 -15.82 14.42 -19.93
CA GLU A 286 -16.92 13.83 -19.20
C GLU A 286 -16.87 12.30 -19.28
N GLN A 287 -16.86 11.65 -18.13
CA GLN A 287 -16.89 10.20 -18.03
C GLN A 287 -17.93 9.77 -17.00
N SER A 288 -18.75 8.78 -17.35
CA SER A 288 -19.64 8.12 -16.41
C SER A 288 -19.36 6.62 -16.34
N PHE A 289 -19.49 6.04 -15.16
CA PHE A 289 -19.29 4.61 -14.96
C PHE A 289 -20.09 4.07 -13.78
N GLN A 290 -20.32 2.76 -13.77
CA GLN A 290 -20.96 2.03 -12.68
C GLN A 290 -20.01 0.94 -12.17
N ALA A 291 -20.06 0.64 -10.87
CA ALA A 291 -19.24 -0.41 -10.29
C ALA A 291 -19.64 -1.81 -10.75
N LEU A 292 -20.95 -2.02 -10.93
CA LEU A 292 -21.55 -3.26 -11.37
C LEU A 292 -22.58 -2.92 -12.46
N GLY A 293 -22.31 -3.31 -13.70
CA GLY A 293 -23.26 -3.19 -14.83
C GLY A 293 -24.17 -4.41 -14.93
N ASN A 294 -25.26 -4.31 -15.69
CA ASN A 294 -26.20 -5.42 -15.99
C ASN A 294 -26.56 -6.26 -14.76
N PHE A 295 -26.82 -5.60 -13.63
CA PHE A 295 -26.96 -6.25 -12.34
C PHE A 295 -28.31 -6.97 -12.20
N GLY A 296 -28.29 -8.21 -11.72
CA GLY A 296 -29.47 -9.03 -11.44
C GLY A 296 -29.31 -9.86 -10.17
N ILE A 297 -30.42 -10.19 -9.52
CA ILE A 297 -30.45 -11.07 -8.34
C ILE A 297 -31.33 -12.28 -8.65
N TYR A 298 -30.78 -13.48 -8.46
CA TYR A 298 -31.50 -14.74 -8.58
C TYR A 298 -31.58 -15.41 -7.21
N GLN A 299 -32.78 -15.86 -6.82
CA GLN A 299 -32.97 -16.65 -5.62
C GLN A 299 -33.39 -18.06 -5.99
N LYS A 300 -32.57 -19.05 -5.65
CA LYS A 300 -32.95 -20.45 -5.78
C LYS A 300 -33.76 -20.83 -4.53
N THR A 301 -35.08 -20.86 -4.66
CA THR A 301 -36.02 -21.25 -3.60
C THR A 301 -36.18 -22.76 -3.52
N ALA A 302 -35.16 -23.48 -3.05
CA ALA A 302 -35.35 -24.85 -2.59
C ALA A 302 -35.95 -24.85 -1.18
N LYS A 303 -36.85 -25.81 -0.86
CA LYS A 303 -37.54 -25.91 0.45
C LYS A 303 -36.61 -25.92 1.68
N VAL A 304 -35.32 -26.25 1.50
CA VAL A 304 -34.34 -26.43 2.59
C VAL A 304 -33.14 -25.47 2.48
N ASN A 305 -32.81 -24.96 1.29
CA ASN A 305 -31.64 -24.09 1.09
C ASN A 305 -31.98 -22.93 0.14
N LYS A 306 -32.31 -21.76 0.71
CA LYS A 306 -32.42 -20.52 -0.05
C LYS A 306 -31.01 -20.00 -0.34
N ALA A 307 -30.59 -20.06 -1.60
CA ALA A 307 -29.33 -19.47 -2.04
C ALA A 307 -29.60 -18.24 -2.91
N ALA A 308 -28.90 -17.15 -2.63
CA ALA A 308 -28.95 -15.94 -3.42
C ALA A 308 -27.70 -15.86 -4.33
N PHE A 309 -27.93 -15.54 -5.60
CA PHE A 309 -26.91 -15.33 -6.61
C PHE A 309 -27.06 -13.91 -7.16
N ILE A 310 -25.95 -13.30 -7.51
CA ILE A 310 -25.89 -12.03 -8.23
C ILE A 310 -25.30 -12.27 -9.61
N THR A 311 -25.83 -11.57 -10.61
CA THR A 311 -25.24 -11.50 -11.95
C THR A 311 -24.86 -10.06 -12.25
N PHE A 312 -23.73 -9.83 -12.90
CA PHE A 312 -23.27 -8.48 -13.22
C PHE A 312 -22.18 -8.49 -14.29
N THR A 313 -21.92 -7.34 -14.88
CA THR A 313 -20.73 -7.06 -15.69
C THR A 313 -19.80 -6.10 -14.93
N LEU A 314 -18.50 -6.26 -15.12
CA LEU A 314 -17.50 -5.33 -14.60
C LEU A 314 -17.10 -4.32 -15.68
N PRO A 315 -16.66 -3.11 -15.29
CA PRO A 315 -16.00 -2.20 -16.21
C PRO A 315 -14.87 -2.91 -16.97
N PRO A 316 -14.73 -2.70 -18.30
CA PRO A 316 -13.78 -3.46 -19.13
C PRO A 316 -12.35 -3.45 -18.58
N THR A 317 -11.90 -2.31 -18.04
CA THR A 317 -10.58 -2.16 -17.43
C THR A 317 -10.37 -3.07 -16.22
N ILE A 318 -11.39 -3.27 -15.39
CA ILE A 318 -11.36 -4.16 -14.22
C ILE A 318 -11.48 -5.62 -14.66
N ASN A 319 -12.35 -5.90 -15.64
CA ASN A 319 -12.56 -7.25 -16.12
C ASN A 319 -11.31 -7.82 -16.81
N ASP A 320 -10.69 -7.05 -17.70
CA ASP A 320 -9.45 -7.43 -18.38
C ASP A 320 -8.28 -7.56 -17.40
N SER A 321 -8.25 -6.69 -16.38
CA SER A 321 -7.33 -6.74 -15.26
C SER A 321 -7.34 -8.07 -14.52
N LEU A 322 -8.53 -8.59 -14.23
CA LEU A 322 -8.72 -9.89 -13.55
C LEU A 322 -8.39 -11.05 -14.49
N ILE A 323 -8.89 -11.01 -15.73
CA ILE A 323 -8.87 -12.15 -16.66
C ILE A 323 -7.55 -12.27 -17.43
N LYS A 324 -7.09 -11.19 -18.07
CA LYS A 324 -5.98 -11.22 -19.02
C LYS A 324 -4.63 -11.08 -18.32
N TYR A 325 -4.58 -10.23 -17.30
CA TYR A 325 -3.32 -9.86 -16.67
C TYR A 325 -3.03 -10.64 -15.39
N GLY A 326 -4.04 -11.30 -14.78
CA GLY A 326 -3.88 -12.08 -13.55
C GLY A 326 -3.33 -11.25 -12.40
N ARG A 327 -3.68 -9.95 -12.35
CA ARG A 327 -3.08 -8.97 -11.44
C ARG A 327 -4.02 -8.62 -10.29
N ASP A 328 -3.47 -8.62 -9.08
CA ASP A 328 -4.20 -8.51 -7.81
C ASP A 328 -4.45 -7.06 -7.35
N PHE A 329 -5.20 -6.28 -8.14
CA PHE A 329 -5.40 -4.83 -7.87
C PHE A 329 -6.20 -4.52 -6.62
N PHE A 330 -7.17 -5.36 -6.29
CA PHE A 330 -8.05 -5.18 -5.12
C PHE A 330 -8.00 -6.37 -4.18
N LYS A 331 -7.14 -7.36 -4.43
CA LYS A 331 -6.95 -8.49 -3.52
C LYS A 331 -6.44 -7.92 -2.20
N LEU A 332 -7.22 -8.11 -1.16
CA LEU A 332 -6.83 -7.82 0.21
C LEU A 332 -6.65 -9.14 0.95
N SER A 333 -5.81 -9.12 1.97
CA SER A 333 -5.79 -10.21 2.95
C SER A 333 -7.21 -10.45 3.48
N PRO A 334 -7.67 -11.71 3.61
CA PRO A 334 -8.96 -12.01 4.22
C PRO A 334 -9.15 -11.38 5.61
N ASN A 335 -8.05 -11.19 6.36
CA ASN A 335 -8.09 -10.50 7.65
C ASN A 335 -8.40 -9.00 7.52
N ALA A 336 -7.98 -8.36 6.43
CA ALA A 336 -8.37 -6.98 6.11
C ALA A 336 -9.87 -6.87 5.81
N LEU A 337 -10.44 -7.87 5.16
CA LEU A 337 -11.88 -7.91 4.82
C LEU A 337 -12.76 -8.22 6.05
N ARG A 338 -12.21 -8.93 7.04
CA ARG A 338 -12.88 -9.22 8.32
C ARG A 338 -12.94 -7.99 9.24
N TYR A 339 -12.03 -7.03 9.10
CA TYR A 339 -12.06 -5.82 9.89
C TYR A 339 -13.24 -4.93 9.49
N ASN A 340 -14.25 -4.88 10.34
CA ASN A 340 -15.56 -4.29 10.06
C ASN A 340 -15.59 -2.76 10.26
N GLU A 341 -14.65 -2.04 9.67
CA GLU A 341 -14.60 -0.57 9.70
C GLU A 341 -14.41 -0.02 8.28
N ALA A 342 -15.43 0.63 7.74
CA ALA A 342 -15.40 1.11 6.35
C ALA A 342 -14.32 2.18 6.11
N TYR A 343 -13.98 2.95 7.16
CA TYR A 343 -12.97 3.98 7.09
C TYR A 343 -11.55 3.40 6.96
N PHE A 344 -11.32 2.19 7.51
CA PHE A 344 -10.05 1.48 7.37
C PHE A 344 -9.75 1.13 5.92
N LEU A 345 -10.74 0.61 5.19
CA LEU A 345 -10.55 0.25 3.78
C LEU A 345 -10.16 1.47 2.94
N ARG A 346 -10.66 2.67 3.28
CA ARG A 346 -10.23 3.90 2.60
C ARG A 346 -8.78 4.25 2.90
N ILE A 347 -8.35 4.11 4.15
CA ILE A 347 -6.96 4.33 4.55
C ILE A 347 -6.04 3.33 3.83
N HIS A 348 -6.43 2.06 3.76
CA HIS A 348 -5.70 1.03 3.04
C HIS A 348 -5.58 1.37 1.54
N LEU A 349 -6.70 1.64 0.86
CA LEU A 349 -6.70 1.98 -0.57
C LEU A 349 -5.92 3.27 -0.85
N TRP A 350 -6.02 4.25 0.03
CA TRP A 350 -5.24 5.48 -0.05
C TRP A 350 -3.73 5.19 0.07
N ALA A 351 -3.30 4.37 1.04
CA ALA A 351 -1.90 3.98 1.20
C ALA A 351 -1.38 3.24 -0.04
N LYS A 352 -2.17 2.30 -0.57
CA LYS A 352 -1.90 1.59 -1.82
C LYS A 352 -1.74 2.54 -3.01
N ARG A 353 -2.68 3.47 -3.19
CA ARG A 353 -2.63 4.52 -4.22
C ARG A 353 -1.37 5.39 -4.08
N ARG A 354 -1.01 5.77 -2.85
CA ARG A 354 0.05 6.75 -2.59
C ARG A 354 1.47 6.21 -2.74
N LEU A 355 1.69 4.95 -2.36
CA LEU A 355 2.98 4.30 -2.57
C LEU A 355 3.13 3.83 -4.03
N GLY A 356 2.03 3.40 -4.66
CA GLY A 356 2.12 2.80 -5.99
C GLY A 356 3.01 1.56 -6.00
N GLN A 357 3.55 1.19 -7.17
CA GLN A 357 4.44 0.03 -7.30
C GLN A 357 5.93 0.36 -7.06
N ASN A 358 6.32 1.63 -7.23
CA ASN A 358 7.72 2.04 -7.39
C ASN A 358 8.29 2.82 -6.19
N LEU A 359 7.50 3.11 -5.16
CA LEU A 359 7.98 3.83 -3.97
C LEU A 359 7.93 2.94 -2.74
N ASN A 360 9.04 2.92 -2.00
CA ASN A 360 9.15 2.18 -0.75
C ASN A 360 8.55 2.94 0.44
N SER A 361 8.48 4.28 0.35
CA SER A 361 7.93 5.11 1.42
C SER A 361 7.47 6.49 0.95
N LYS A 362 6.53 7.10 1.70
CA LYS A 362 6.09 8.50 1.55
C LYS A 362 5.69 9.12 2.90
N THR A 363 5.84 10.43 3.03
CA THR A 363 5.37 11.20 4.19
C THR A 363 4.37 12.25 3.72
N ILE A 364 3.22 12.33 4.38
CA ILE A 364 2.09 13.16 3.97
C ILE A 364 1.50 13.81 5.22
N ASP A 365 1.13 15.08 5.14
CA ASP A 365 0.44 15.77 6.24
C ASP A 365 -1.03 15.31 6.36
N HIS A 366 -1.61 15.45 7.55
CA HIS A 366 -2.99 15.03 7.81
C HIS A 366 -4.04 15.78 6.98
N ARG A 367 -3.81 17.06 6.65
CA ARG A 367 -4.77 17.85 5.87
C ARG A 367 -4.86 17.35 4.44
N ARG A 368 -3.73 16.96 3.88
CA ARG A 368 -3.64 16.33 2.57
C ARG A 368 -4.24 14.93 2.57
N ALA A 369 -3.93 14.11 3.59
CA ALA A 369 -4.57 12.81 3.76
C ALA A 369 -6.10 12.94 3.83
N TRP A 370 -6.63 13.96 4.51
CA TRP A 370 -8.06 14.26 4.56
C TRP A 370 -8.69 14.52 3.20
N LYS A 371 -8.11 15.42 2.40
CA LYS A 371 -8.60 15.73 1.05
C LYS A 371 -8.65 14.51 0.13
N GLU A 372 -7.77 13.55 0.38
CA GLU A 372 -7.62 12.36 -0.47
C GLU A 372 -8.46 11.16 0.02
N ILE A 373 -8.66 11.00 1.33
CA ILE A 373 -9.39 9.88 1.93
C ILE A 373 -10.90 10.17 2.00
N SER A 374 -11.26 11.39 2.39
CA SER A 374 -12.63 11.73 2.75
C SER A 374 -12.95 13.22 2.64
N PRO A 375 -12.85 13.80 1.44
CA PRO A 375 -13.13 15.24 1.22
C PRO A 375 -14.57 15.63 1.56
N GLY A 376 -15.51 14.69 1.57
CA GLY A 376 -16.93 14.92 1.88
C GLY A 376 -17.29 15.12 3.36
N ILE A 377 -16.32 15.08 4.28
CA ILE A 377 -16.53 15.32 5.72
C ILE A 377 -15.61 16.42 6.24
N SER A 378 -15.93 16.99 7.41
CA SER A 378 -15.05 17.99 8.04
C SER A 378 -13.71 17.35 8.46
N PHE A 379 -12.63 18.16 8.46
CA PHE A 379 -11.32 17.71 8.94
C PHE A 379 -11.37 17.13 10.36
N LYS A 380 -12.21 17.72 11.23
CA LYS A 380 -12.44 17.22 12.59
C LYS A 380 -13.01 15.80 12.60
N GLU A 381 -14.04 15.55 11.79
CA GLU A 381 -14.63 14.20 11.67
C GLU A 381 -13.62 13.24 11.04
N HIS A 382 -12.82 13.69 10.08
CA HIS A 382 -11.74 12.88 9.50
C HIS A 382 -10.74 12.40 10.56
N ILE A 383 -10.23 13.30 11.40
CA ILE A 383 -9.28 12.93 12.48
C ILE A 383 -9.93 11.98 13.49
N LYS A 384 -11.19 12.23 13.86
CA LYS A 384 -11.93 11.33 14.74
C LYS A 384 -11.99 9.91 14.17
N ARG A 385 -12.45 9.76 12.93
CA ARG A 385 -12.57 8.46 12.25
C ARG A 385 -11.21 7.78 12.03
N PHE A 386 -10.19 8.57 11.72
CA PHE A 386 -8.83 8.06 11.56
C PHE A 386 -8.29 7.49 12.88
N ASN A 387 -8.47 8.22 13.99
CA ASN A 387 -8.11 7.74 15.32
C ASN A 387 -8.93 6.51 15.73
N ASP A 388 -10.24 6.51 15.47
CA ASP A 388 -11.12 5.37 15.74
C ASP A 388 -10.59 4.12 15.01
N VAL A 389 -10.19 4.25 13.73
CA VAL A 389 -9.56 3.15 12.99
C VAL A 389 -8.30 2.65 13.68
N VAL A 390 -7.40 3.55 14.07
CA VAL A 390 -6.12 3.18 14.69
C VAL A 390 -6.36 2.45 16.00
N VAL A 391 -7.19 3.00 16.89
CA VAL A 391 -7.48 2.42 18.21
C VAL A 391 -8.15 1.06 18.07
N ASN A 392 -9.25 0.98 17.31
CA ASN A 392 -9.99 -0.26 17.10
C ASN A 392 -9.16 -1.33 16.37
N PHE A 393 -8.12 -0.93 15.62
CA PHE A 393 -7.24 -1.87 14.94
C PHE A 393 -6.35 -2.63 15.92
N PHE A 394 -5.89 -1.98 17.00
CA PHE A 394 -5.17 -2.68 18.06
C PHE A 394 -6.06 -3.72 18.74
N ASP A 395 -7.29 -3.34 19.10
CA ASP A 395 -8.27 -4.26 19.70
C ASP A 395 -8.53 -5.46 18.79
N TYR A 396 -8.70 -5.21 17.48
CA TYR A 396 -8.91 -6.26 16.49
C TYR A 396 -7.70 -7.21 16.35
N VAL A 397 -6.48 -6.67 16.34
CA VAL A 397 -5.26 -7.48 16.27
C VAL A 397 -5.10 -8.34 17.53
N ASP A 398 -5.46 -7.80 18.69
CA ASP A 398 -5.46 -8.54 19.94
C ASP A 398 -6.54 -9.65 19.94
N ASP A 399 -7.74 -9.38 19.44
CA ASP A 399 -8.79 -10.39 19.29
C ASP A 399 -8.34 -11.54 18.36
N LEU A 400 -7.77 -11.21 17.19
CA LEU A 400 -7.22 -12.23 16.28
C LEU A 400 -6.14 -13.09 16.94
N ARG A 401 -5.34 -12.51 17.84
CA ARG A 401 -4.31 -13.22 18.59
C ARG A 401 -4.93 -14.12 19.66
N VAL A 402 -5.91 -13.63 20.42
CA VAL A 402 -6.64 -14.39 21.45
C VAL A 402 -7.37 -15.58 20.84
N GLU A 403 -7.98 -15.39 19.67
CA GLU A 403 -8.65 -16.44 18.88
C GLU A 403 -7.67 -17.39 18.16
N LYS A 404 -6.36 -17.16 18.30
CA LYS A 404 -5.28 -17.93 17.64
C LYS A 404 -5.36 -17.93 16.11
N VAL A 405 -6.00 -16.93 15.51
CA VAL A 405 -6.02 -16.72 14.06
C VAL A 405 -4.66 -16.24 13.56
N ILE A 406 -3.94 -15.48 14.39
CA ILE A 406 -2.58 -15.02 14.13
C ILE A 406 -1.64 -15.34 15.31
N THR A 407 -0.35 -15.48 15.01
CA THR A 407 0.70 -15.68 16.01
C THR A 407 1.08 -14.37 16.73
N GLN A 408 1.77 -14.46 17.87
CA GLN A 408 2.34 -13.29 18.56
C GLN A 408 3.28 -12.49 17.64
N VAL A 409 4.04 -13.18 16.79
CA VAL A 409 4.95 -12.53 15.82
C VAL A 409 4.15 -11.71 14.80
N GLN A 410 3.11 -12.29 14.21
CA GLN A 410 2.22 -11.59 13.28
C GLN A 410 1.48 -10.42 13.95
N SER A 411 1.06 -10.58 15.21
CA SER A 411 0.47 -9.49 16.00
C SER A 411 1.45 -8.32 16.16
N ASN A 412 2.71 -8.59 16.52
CA ASN A 412 3.75 -7.55 16.65
C ASN A 412 4.09 -6.87 15.30
N MET A 413 3.91 -7.57 14.17
CA MET A 413 4.07 -6.99 12.83
C MET A 413 2.88 -6.09 12.42
N LEU A 414 1.69 -6.37 12.96
CA LEU A 414 0.48 -5.59 12.69
C LEU A 414 0.34 -4.36 13.60
N ALA A 415 0.70 -4.50 14.87
CA ALA A 415 0.55 -3.52 15.92
C ALA A 415 1.92 -3.16 16.52
N ILE A 416 2.64 -2.23 15.88
CA ILE A 416 4.08 -1.98 16.13
C ILE A 416 4.31 -1.03 17.31
N VAL A 417 3.54 0.08 17.37
CA VAL A 417 3.63 1.06 18.48
C VAL A 417 2.23 1.42 18.93
N GLN A 418 1.89 1.08 20.17
CA GLN A 418 0.59 1.34 20.77
C GLN A 418 0.23 2.84 20.81
N PRO A 419 -1.07 3.17 20.75
CA PRO A 419 -1.57 4.53 20.91
C PRO A 419 -1.03 5.19 22.18
N THR A 420 -0.35 6.34 22.06
CA THR A 420 -0.16 7.20 23.23
C THR A 420 -1.45 7.97 23.52
N GLY A 421 -1.80 8.13 24.81
CA GLY A 421 -3.03 8.82 25.22
C GLY A 421 -3.18 10.20 24.57
N VAL A 422 -4.40 10.49 24.09
CA VAL A 422 -4.72 11.73 23.38
C VAL A 422 -4.88 12.87 24.40
N GLN A 423 -3.97 13.84 24.41
CA GLN A 423 -4.08 15.03 25.26
C GLN A 423 -4.79 16.17 24.49
N GLY A 424 -6.09 16.00 24.24
CA GLY A 424 -6.96 17.08 23.77
C GLY A 424 -7.87 16.71 22.60
N ASN A 425 -8.93 17.51 22.41
CA ASN A 425 -9.79 17.39 21.25
C ASN A 425 -8.96 17.75 19.99
N HIS A 426 -8.99 16.91 18.95
CA HIS A 426 -8.34 17.08 17.63
C HIS A 426 -6.86 16.67 17.51
N GLN A 427 -6.26 16.03 18.51
CA GLN A 427 -4.93 15.42 18.33
C GLN A 427 -5.03 14.06 17.63
N VAL A 428 -4.12 13.82 16.70
CA VAL A 428 -3.96 12.50 16.08
C VAL A 428 -3.25 11.57 17.05
N VAL A 429 -3.74 10.34 17.14
CA VAL A 429 -3.07 9.29 17.92
C VAL A 429 -1.72 8.98 17.28
N ASN A 430 -0.64 9.15 18.04
CA ASN A 430 0.66 8.64 17.62
C ASN A 430 0.66 7.13 17.74
N ALA A 431 0.87 6.44 16.63
CA ALA A 431 0.90 4.99 16.57
C ALA A 431 1.70 4.52 15.36
N THR A 432 2.06 3.25 15.35
CA THR A 432 2.53 2.58 14.12
C THR A 432 1.70 1.31 13.92
N ILE A 433 0.92 1.29 12.85
CA ILE A 433 0.04 0.17 12.48
C ILE A 433 0.38 -0.31 11.09
N ASN A 434 0.23 -1.61 10.83
CA ASN A 434 0.33 -2.17 9.50
C ASN A 434 -1.08 -2.52 9.01
N VAL A 435 -1.59 -1.73 8.08
CA VAL A 435 -2.93 -1.91 7.52
C VAL A 435 -2.94 -3.00 6.44
N PHE A 436 -2.46 -4.19 6.78
CA PHE A 436 -2.29 -5.34 5.87
C PHE A 436 -1.48 -4.99 4.63
N GLY A 437 -0.20 -4.69 4.87
CA GLY A 437 0.78 -4.52 3.82
C GLY A 437 1.34 -3.11 3.65
N TYR A 438 0.74 -2.15 4.36
CA TYR A 438 1.19 -0.78 4.39
C TYR A 438 1.35 -0.36 5.84
N ILE A 439 2.59 -0.11 6.25
CA ILE A 439 2.93 0.35 7.59
C ILE A 439 2.73 1.87 7.62
N LEU A 440 1.83 2.31 8.49
CA LEU A 440 1.52 3.71 8.77
C LEU A 440 2.16 4.09 10.10
N ARG A 441 3.23 4.87 10.04
CA ARG A 441 3.77 5.57 11.19
C ARG A 441 3.10 6.93 11.30
N ILE A 442 2.22 7.04 12.28
CA ILE A 442 1.36 8.20 12.48
C ILE A 442 1.97 9.08 13.57
N THR A 443 2.10 10.36 13.24
CA THR A 443 2.52 11.43 14.15
C THR A 443 1.41 12.46 14.25
N ASP A 444 1.57 13.44 15.12
CA ASP A 444 0.68 14.58 15.30
C ASP A 444 0.43 15.39 14.01
N THR A 445 1.45 15.45 13.15
CA THR A 445 1.48 16.33 11.98
C THR A 445 1.42 15.55 10.66
N HIS A 446 2.00 14.35 10.63
CA HIS A 446 2.19 13.57 9.41
C HIS A 446 1.82 12.10 9.58
N VAL A 447 1.50 11.46 8.45
CA VAL A 447 1.47 10.01 8.27
C VAL A 447 2.64 9.64 7.36
N HIS A 448 3.55 8.82 7.88
CA HIS A 448 4.58 8.19 7.09
C HIS A 448 4.12 6.78 6.71
N ILE A 449 3.99 6.55 5.40
CA ILE A 449 3.59 5.27 4.81
C ILE A 449 4.85 4.56 4.33
N THR A 450 5.02 3.30 4.71
CA THR A 450 6.06 2.40 4.19
C THR A 450 5.43 1.10 3.74
N ARG A 451 5.95 0.51 2.67
CA ARG A 451 5.49 -0.77 2.17
C ARG A 451 6.01 -1.91 3.05
N ASP A 452 5.13 -2.81 3.49
CA ASP A 452 5.56 -4.09 4.06
C ASP A 452 5.85 -5.07 2.93
N ILE A 453 7.12 -5.36 2.70
CA ILE A 453 7.57 -6.29 1.65
C ILE A 453 7.32 -7.75 2.01
N ALA A 454 7.03 -8.05 3.29
CA ALA A 454 6.75 -9.40 3.74
C ALA A 454 5.27 -9.79 3.57
N ASP A 455 4.38 -8.83 3.32
CA ASP A 455 2.96 -9.11 3.10
C ASP A 455 2.74 -9.60 1.64
N PRO A 456 2.26 -10.84 1.45
CA PRO A 456 2.16 -11.46 0.12
C PRO A 456 1.04 -10.86 -0.73
N TYR A 457 0.18 -10.00 -0.15
CA TYR A 457 -0.87 -9.26 -0.85
C TYR A 457 -0.38 -7.88 -1.34
N VAL A 458 0.88 -7.53 -1.08
CA VAL A 458 1.45 -6.23 -1.43
C VAL A 458 2.33 -6.34 -2.66
N GLY A 459 1.86 -5.75 -3.76
CA GLY A 459 2.67 -5.27 -4.89
C GLY A 459 3.52 -6.32 -5.61
N ILE A 460 2.95 -7.45 -6.01
CA ILE A 460 3.63 -8.37 -6.93
C ILE A 460 2.81 -8.49 -8.21
N GLY A 461 3.23 -7.77 -9.25
CA GLY A 461 2.72 -7.86 -10.62
C GLY A 461 3.11 -9.16 -11.34
N LYS A 462 3.45 -10.22 -10.60
CA LYS A 462 3.66 -11.58 -11.09
C LYS A 462 3.06 -12.52 -10.05
N SER A 463 1.91 -13.10 -10.39
CA SER A 463 1.31 -14.31 -9.81
C SER A 463 1.87 -14.70 -8.43
N SER A 464 1.32 -14.12 -7.36
CA SER A 464 1.58 -14.59 -6.00
C SER A 464 0.69 -15.82 -5.74
N PRO A 465 1.25 -17.03 -5.57
CA PRO A 465 0.47 -18.25 -5.37
C PRO A 465 0.03 -18.33 -3.90
N VAL A 466 -0.74 -17.36 -3.42
CA VAL A 466 -1.42 -17.50 -2.13
C VAL A 466 -2.73 -18.23 -2.38
N LEU A 467 -2.68 -19.55 -2.26
CA LEU A 467 -3.84 -20.44 -2.28
C LEU A 467 -4.36 -20.61 -0.85
N LEU A 468 -5.63 -20.28 -0.62
CA LEU A 468 -6.34 -20.69 0.58
C LEU A 468 -6.75 -22.15 0.40
N SER A 469 -6.27 -23.06 1.25
CA SER A 469 -6.73 -24.45 1.21
C SER A 469 -8.18 -24.52 1.72
N HIS A 470 -9.09 -25.04 0.89
CA HIS A 470 -10.49 -25.27 1.27
C HIS A 470 -10.69 -26.56 2.07
N THR A 471 -9.78 -26.86 3.01
CA THR A 471 -9.99 -27.92 4.00
C THR A 471 -10.51 -27.27 5.27
N GLY A 472 -11.80 -27.45 5.53
CA GLY A 472 -12.48 -26.85 6.66
C GLY A 472 -11.75 -27.06 7.99
N ARG A 473 -11.76 -25.99 8.79
CA ARG A 473 -11.44 -25.81 10.21
C ARG A 473 -10.14 -25.15 10.63
N ASP A 474 -9.11 -24.99 9.81
CA ASP A 474 -7.95 -24.17 10.19
C ASP A 474 -7.42 -23.37 9.01
N THR A 475 -7.59 -22.05 9.02
CA THR A 475 -6.93 -21.14 8.05
C THR A 475 -5.47 -20.96 8.44
N ALA A 476 -4.57 -21.77 7.89
CA ALA A 476 -3.14 -21.51 7.92
C ALA A 476 -2.70 -20.84 6.60
N LEU A 477 -1.87 -19.79 6.71
CA LEU A 477 -1.13 -19.22 5.60
C LEU A 477 -0.07 -20.23 5.14
N VAL A 478 -0.29 -20.87 4.00
CA VAL A 478 0.73 -21.71 3.35
C VAL A 478 1.34 -20.88 2.22
N VAL A 479 2.64 -20.62 2.31
CA VAL A 479 3.44 -20.13 1.19
C VAL A 479 3.74 -21.34 0.32
N ALA A 480 3.31 -21.35 -0.94
CA ALA A 480 3.72 -22.38 -1.88
C ALA A 480 5.20 -22.15 -2.26
N GLU A 481 6.03 -23.20 -2.13
CA GLU A 481 7.41 -23.24 -2.64
C GLU A 481 7.47 -23.19 -4.17
#